data_AF-A0A2U2MUJ3-F1
#
_entry.id   AF-A0A2U2MUJ3-F1
#
_cell.length_a   1.000
_cell.length_b   1.000
_cell.length_c   1.000
_cell.angle_alpha   90.00
_cell.angle_beta   90.00
_cell.angle_gamma   90.00
#
_symmetry.space_group_name_H-M   'P 1'
#
loop_
_entity.id
_entity.type
_entity.pdbx_description
1 polymer ?
#
loop_
_entity_poly.entity_id
_entity_poly.type
_entity_poly.pdbx_seq_one_letter_code
_entity_poly.pdbx_strand_id
1 'polypeptide(L)'
;MLDELAGSDFPVSDAVVDRLRAVYGHLAGVSPDDPLFERYLREDVVEREVFDLADAIDISDSVLDVSARHRGDVALLVPFFIAFEWFHRCEFDAERRLRYWGRFVPLMRVCLGGFSLYQYALSMFHLYGGDEARAEQASRRALDIAPDHIGFLNTYTEQILDRVERELISSGRQMPEDDDTAALNRLLAAFDKRPREDWHPIFHVSHGRILACLGRYAEAQGEFSQAVDLENARYNAWQESRDAANGGGNRDDDGGNAAEARKTIKDSTYVTEMNEIFDARNTCNMLSNMRSLSSVIDDAQDAQRARARELDDKMDELGRRFDNERIDMLEFIGFFAGIISFVIASIQLGDGLAFPTRALMVLILMGSLLVAFGAFSSLLESGRAVDPKAPKRGRLFGIRAGLVTVMAVGLVVIVVAMLMYLVIR
;
A
#
# COMPACT_ATOMS: atom_id res chain seq x y z
N MET A 1 -2.19 -45.59 -29.38
CA MET A 1 -2.64 -44.18 -29.25
C MET A 1 -2.97 -43.54 -30.61
N LEU A 2 -2.00 -43.19 -31.46
CA LEU A 2 -2.31 -42.51 -32.74
C LEU A 2 -3.32 -43.27 -33.61
N ASP A 3 -3.14 -44.59 -33.74
CA ASP A 3 -4.08 -45.45 -34.48
C ASP A 3 -5.48 -45.49 -33.82
N GLU A 4 -5.56 -45.29 -32.50
CA GLU A 4 -6.83 -45.24 -31.79
C GLU A 4 -7.54 -43.89 -31.94
N LEU A 5 -6.80 -42.79 -32.07
CA LEU A 5 -7.37 -41.48 -32.43
C LEU A 5 -7.91 -41.51 -33.87
N ALA A 6 -7.18 -42.14 -34.80
CA ALA A 6 -7.62 -42.30 -36.18
C ALA A 6 -8.83 -43.23 -36.33
N GLY A 7 -8.99 -44.19 -35.40
CA GLY A 7 -10.10 -45.14 -35.36
C GLY A 7 -11.18 -44.82 -34.33
N SER A 8 -11.21 -43.61 -33.78
CA SER A 8 -12.22 -43.18 -32.81
C SER A 8 -13.58 -42.94 -33.49
N ASP A 9 -14.64 -42.76 -32.68
CA ASP A 9 -15.95 -42.35 -33.21
C ASP A 9 -15.94 -40.93 -33.83
N PHE A 10 -14.88 -40.16 -33.55
CA PHE A 10 -14.64 -38.81 -34.06
C PHE A 10 -13.22 -38.71 -34.64
N PRO A 11 -12.93 -39.44 -35.72
CA PRO A 11 -11.56 -39.74 -36.13
C PRO A 11 -10.81 -38.49 -36.59
N VAL A 12 -9.58 -38.32 -36.11
CA VAL A 12 -8.66 -37.32 -36.65
C VAL A 12 -8.19 -37.73 -38.05
N SER A 13 -7.99 -36.75 -38.94
CA SER A 13 -7.49 -37.02 -40.29
C SER A 13 -6.07 -37.60 -40.29
N ASP A 14 -5.70 -38.36 -41.33
CA ASP A 14 -4.35 -38.91 -41.50
C ASP A 14 -3.27 -37.81 -41.44
N ALA A 15 -3.57 -36.63 -41.97
CA ALA A 15 -2.68 -35.48 -41.92
C ALA A 15 -2.43 -34.98 -40.47
N VAL A 16 -3.47 -34.98 -39.62
CA VAL A 16 -3.35 -34.66 -38.20
C VAL A 16 -2.54 -35.73 -37.47
N VAL A 17 -2.77 -37.02 -37.79
CA VAL A 17 -2.01 -38.14 -37.23
C VAL A 17 -0.52 -38.03 -37.56
N ASP A 18 -0.18 -37.68 -38.80
CA ASP A 18 1.21 -37.50 -39.23
C ASP A 18 1.89 -36.35 -38.49
N ARG A 19 1.19 -35.21 -38.30
CA ARG A 19 1.70 -34.08 -37.50
C ARG A 19 1.88 -34.45 -36.04
N LEU A 20 0.90 -35.13 -35.43
CA LEU A 20 1.02 -35.63 -34.06
C LEU A 20 2.19 -36.60 -33.92
N ARG A 21 2.41 -37.50 -34.89
CA ARG A 21 3.55 -38.43 -34.88
C ARG A 21 4.90 -37.70 -34.82
N ALA A 22 5.03 -36.60 -35.58
CA ALA A 22 6.23 -35.76 -35.52
C ALA A 22 6.42 -35.13 -34.13
N VAL A 23 5.34 -34.62 -33.52
CA VAL A 23 5.35 -34.06 -32.16
C VAL A 23 5.80 -35.10 -31.12
N TYR A 24 5.22 -36.31 -31.15
CA TYR A 24 5.65 -37.41 -30.27
C TYR A 24 7.11 -37.80 -30.49
N GLY A 25 7.56 -37.81 -31.75
CA GLY A 25 8.96 -38.11 -32.07
C GLY A 25 9.92 -37.10 -31.46
N HIS A 26 9.54 -35.81 -31.43
CA HIS A 26 10.35 -34.76 -30.81
C HIS A 26 10.37 -34.86 -29.28
N LEU A 27 9.23 -35.16 -28.67
CA LEU A 27 9.10 -35.31 -27.22
C LEU A 27 9.57 -36.67 -26.70
N ALA A 28 10.08 -37.54 -27.57
CA ALA A 28 10.55 -38.86 -27.19
C ALA A 28 11.73 -38.73 -26.20
N GLY A 29 11.49 -39.11 -24.94
CA GLY A 29 12.49 -39.05 -23.87
C GLY A 29 12.48 -37.74 -23.06
N VAL A 30 11.59 -36.80 -23.37
CA VAL A 30 11.35 -35.61 -22.54
C VAL A 30 10.26 -35.93 -21.52
N SER A 31 10.52 -35.66 -20.23
CA SER A 31 9.52 -35.85 -19.19
C SER A 31 8.37 -34.86 -19.35
N PRO A 32 7.10 -35.24 -19.16
CA PRO A 32 5.98 -34.29 -19.13
C PRO A 32 6.07 -33.23 -18.03
N ASP A 33 6.87 -33.49 -17.00
CA ASP A 33 7.12 -32.56 -15.90
C ASP A 33 8.32 -31.62 -16.17
N ASP A 34 9.03 -31.82 -17.28
CA ASP A 34 10.13 -30.96 -17.71
C ASP A 34 9.57 -29.70 -18.42
N PRO A 35 10.02 -28.48 -18.05
CA PRO A 35 9.66 -27.24 -18.75
C PRO A 35 9.78 -27.28 -20.26
N LEU A 36 10.75 -28.04 -20.79
CA LEU A 36 10.94 -28.17 -22.24
C LEU A 36 9.76 -28.85 -22.92
N PHE A 37 9.05 -29.76 -22.24
CA PHE A 37 7.89 -30.44 -22.79
C PHE A 37 6.74 -29.46 -23.03
N GLU A 38 6.40 -28.69 -22.01
CA GLU A 38 5.35 -27.67 -22.07
C GLU A 38 5.70 -26.56 -23.06
N ARG A 39 6.94 -26.06 -22.98
CA ARG A 39 7.46 -25.02 -23.88
C ARG A 39 7.37 -25.44 -25.34
N TYR A 40 7.80 -26.65 -25.69
CA TYR A 40 7.73 -27.13 -27.07
C TYR A 40 6.29 -27.19 -27.57
N LEU A 41 5.37 -27.75 -26.78
CA LEU A 41 3.96 -27.83 -27.18
C LEU A 41 3.33 -26.44 -27.34
N ARG A 42 3.64 -25.49 -26.46
CA ARG A 42 3.11 -24.13 -26.56
C ARG A 42 3.75 -23.35 -27.71
N GLU A 43 5.07 -23.17 -27.67
CA GLU A 43 5.78 -22.22 -28.54
C GLU A 43 6.04 -22.80 -29.95
N ASP A 44 6.35 -24.08 -30.06
CA ASP A 44 6.77 -24.68 -31.34
C ASP A 44 5.65 -25.45 -32.05
N VAL A 45 4.60 -25.85 -31.33
CA VAL A 45 3.46 -26.55 -31.91
C VAL A 45 2.24 -25.64 -32.04
N VAL A 46 1.74 -25.08 -30.92
CA VAL A 46 0.52 -24.26 -30.94
C VAL A 46 0.77 -22.89 -31.57
N GLU A 47 1.78 -22.15 -31.12
CA GLU A 47 2.06 -20.80 -31.63
C GLU A 47 2.62 -20.76 -33.06
N ARG A 48 3.13 -21.88 -33.56
CA ARG A 48 3.51 -22.03 -34.98
C ARG A 48 2.37 -22.53 -35.86
N GLU A 49 1.17 -22.64 -35.30
CA GLU A 49 -0.05 -23.06 -35.99
C GLU A 49 0.15 -24.39 -36.74
N VAL A 50 0.76 -25.37 -36.06
CA VAL A 50 0.85 -26.74 -36.59
C VAL A 50 -0.54 -27.36 -36.74
N PHE A 51 -1.50 -26.89 -35.94
CA PHE A 51 -2.90 -27.32 -35.95
C PHE A 51 -3.82 -26.11 -36.08
N ASP A 52 -4.89 -26.26 -36.88
CA ASP A 52 -5.95 -25.25 -36.99
C ASP A 52 -7.12 -25.51 -36.02
N LEU A 53 -8.18 -24.70 -36.13
CA LEU A 53 -9.37 -24.83 -35.27
C LEU A 53 -10.08 -26.18 -35.48
N ALA A 54 -10.17 -26.64 -36.73
CA ALA A 54 -10.85 -27.90 -37.03
C ALA A 54 -10.05 -29.07 -36.45
N ASP A 55 -8.72 -29.06 -36.63
CA ASP A 55 -7.82 -30.03 -36.03
C ASP A 55 -7.96 -30.07 -34.50
N ALA A 56 -8.00 -28.90 -33.83
CA ALA A 56 -8.11 -28.84 -32.37
C ALA A 56 -9.44 -29.41 -31.85
N ILE A 57 -10.54 -29.18 -32.58
CA ILE A 57 -11.85 -29.77 -32.28
C ILE A 57 -11.81 -31.29 -32.46
N ASP A 58 -11.31 -31.77 -33.60
CA ASP A 58 -11.23 -33.19 -33.91
C ASP A 58 -10.34 -33.93 -32.90
N ILE A 59 -9.19 -33.35 -32.54
CA ILE A 59 -8.29 -33.89 -31.50
C ILE A 59 -9.02 -33.97 -30.16
N SER A 60 -9.71 -32.90 -29.75
CA SER A 60 -10.46 -32.87 -28.48
C SER A 60 -11.52 -33.98 -28.41
N ASP A 61 -12.36 -34.09 -29.45
CA ASP A 61 -13.44 -35.08 -29.48
C ASP A 61 -12.90 -36.52 -29.57
N SER A 62 -11.85 -36.75 -30.37
CA SER A 62 -11.10 -38.02 -30.40
C SER A 62 -10.52 -38.38 -29.03
N VAL A 63 -9.86 -37.44 -28.35
CA VAL A 63 -9.27 -37.66 -27.01
C VAL A 63 -10.34 -38.09 -26.01
N LEU A 64 -11.52 -37.47 -26.05
CA LEU A 64 -12.63 -37.85 -25.18
C LEU A 64 -13.10 -39.28 -25.43
N ASP A 65 -13.28 -39.68 -26.69
CA ASP A 65 -13.72 -41.03 -27.05
C ASP A 65 -12.74 -42.11 -26.58
N VAL A 66 -11.45 -41.91 -26.83
CA VAL A 66 -10.42 -42.90 -26.50
C VAL A 66 -10.03 -42.86 -25.01
N SER A 67 -10.28 -41.76 -24.29
CA SER A 67 -9.82 -41.55 -22.90
C SER A 67 -10.24 -42.66 -21.94
N ALA A 68 -11.43 -43.24 -22.14
CA ALA A 68 -11.95 -44.31 -21.28
C ALA A 68 -11.06 -45.57 -21.28
N ARG A 69 -10.35 -45.81 -22.39
CA ARG A 69 -9.43 -46.93 -22.61
C ARG A 69 -8.00 -46.65 -22.17
N HIS A 70 -7.63 -45.37 -22.02
CA HIS A 70 -6.26 -44.89 -21.75
C HIS A 70 -6.14 -44.18 -20.39
N ARG A 71 -6.62 -44.81 -19.31
CA ARG A 71 -6.50 -44.21 -17.96
C ARG A 71 -5.06 -44.22 -17.48
N GLY A 72 -4.53 -43.03 -17.15
CA GLY A 72 -3.15 -42.87 -16.68
C GLY A 72 -2.10 -42.97 -17.78
N ASP A 73 -2.51 -43.01 -19.05
CA ASP A 73 -1.57 -43.09 -20.17
C ASP A 73 -1.01 -41.71 -20.51
N VAL A 74 0.31 -41.56 -20.37
CA VAL A 74 1.05 -40.33 -20.72
C VAL A 74 0.87 -40.00 -22.20
N ALA A 75 0.66 -41.00 -23.06
CA ALA A 75 0.42 -40.74 -24.48
C ALA A 75 -0.80 -39.84 -24.69
N LEU A 76 -1.86 -39.98 -23.88
CA LEU A 76 -3.05 -39.13 -24.01
C LEU A 76 -2.79 -37.66 -23.66
N LEU A 77 -1.70 -37.36 -22.93
CA LEU A 77 -1.40 -36.02 -22.45
C LEU A 77 -1.02 -35.04 -23.57
N VAL A 78 -0.29 -35.50 -24.59
CA VAL A 78 0.12 -34.67 -25.74
C VAL A 78 -1.09 -34.12 -26.52
N PRO A 79 -1.99 -34.95 -27.07
CA PRO A 79 -3.15 -34.46 -27.81
C PRO A 79 -4.12 -33.70 -26.91
N PHE A 80 -4.25 -34.11 -25.63
CA PHE A 80 -5.01 -33.34 -24.65
C PHE A 80 -4.49 -31.91 -24.52
N PHE A 81 -3.19 -31.76 -24.28
CA PHE A 81 -2.58 -30.48 -24.01
C PHE A 81 -2.55 -29.58 -25.26
N ILE A 82 -2.32 -30.15 -26.45
CA ILE A 82 -2.42 -29.41 -27.73
C ILE A 82 -3.81 -28.82 -27.89
N ALA A 83 -4.87 -29.62 -27.75
CA ALA A 83 -6.24 -29.13 -27.89
C ALA A 83 -6.55 -28.06 -26.83
N PHE A 84 -6.13 -28.29 -25.58
CA PHE A 84 -6.32 -27.33 -24.49
C PHE A 84 -5.62 -25.99 -24.76
N GLU A 85 -4.31 -25.99 -25.07
CA GLU A 85 -3.52 -24.79 -25.32
C GLU A 85 -3.95 -24.06 -26.59
N TRP A 86 -4.39 -24.79 -27.62
CA TRP A 86 -4.96 -24.17 -28.81
C TRP A 86 -6.16 -23.28 -28.44
N PHE A 87 -7.12 -23.80 -27.67
CA PHE A 87 -8.24 -22.97 -27.19
C PHE A 87 -7.80 -21.88 -26.21
N HIS A 88 -6.75 -22.11 -25.43
CA HIS A 88 -6.22 -21.10 -24.51
C HIS A 88 -5.68 -19.87 -25.26
N ARG A 89 -4.90 -20.10 -26.32
CA ARG A 89 -4.07 -19.08 -27.00
C ARG A 89 -4.70 -18.56 -28.29
N CYS A 90 -5.49 -19.39 -28.99
CA CYS A 90 -6.02 -19.05 -30.32
C CYS A 90 -7.52 -18.70 -30.31
N GLU A 91 -8.29 -19.10 -29.29
CA GLU A 91 -9.72 -18.76 -29.19
C GLU A 91 -9.94 -17.56 -28.25
N PHE A 92 -10.15 -16.38 -28.84
CA PHE A 92 -10.35 -15.13 -28.12
C PHE A 92 -11.77 -14.98 -27.53
N ASP A 93 -12.76 -15.75 -28.02
CA ASP A 93 -14.10 -15.77 -27.42
C ASP A 93 -14.08 -16.60 -26.13
N ALA A 94 -14.15 -15.91 -24.98
CA ALA A 94 -14.14 -16.53 -23.66
C ALA A 94 -15.31 -17.50 -23.43
N GLU A 95 -16.51 -17.22 -23.94
CA GLU A 95 -17.67 -18.10 -23.78
C GLU A 95 -17.50 -19.38 -24.61
N ARG A 96 -16.96 -19.26 -25.82
CA ARG A 96 -16.68 -20.42 -26.66
C ARG A 96 -15.57 -21.28 -26.04
N ARG A 97 -14.48 -20.66 -25.57
CA ARG A 97 -13.39 -21.35 -24.86
C ARG A 97 -13.91 -22.15 -23.67
N LEU A 98 -14.69 -21.51 -22.79
CA LEU A 98 -15.26 -22.16 -21.61
C LEU A 98 -16.25 -23.28 -21.96
N ARG A 99 -17.03 -23.15 -23.03
CA ARG A 99 -17.91 -24.23 -23.51
C ARG A 99 -17.12 -25.47 -23.92
N TYR A 100 -16.01 -25.30 -24.62
CA TYR A 100 -15.15 -26.43 -25.00
C TYR A 100 -14.46 -27.02 -23.77
N TRP A 101 -13.81 -26.21 -22.95
CA TRP A 101 -13.15 -26.71 -21.74
C TRP A 101 -14.12 -27.37 -20.77
N GLY A 102 -15.34 -26.86 -20.62
CA GLY A 102 -16.36 -27.45 -19.74
C GLY A 102 -16.78 -28.85 -20.16
N ARG A 103 -16.72 -29.19 -21.45
CA ARG A 103 -16.92 -30.55 -21.96
C ARG A 103 -15.67 -31.43 -21.82
N PHE A 104 -14.49 -30.82 -21.88
CA PHE A 104 -13.22 -31.51 -22.07
C PHE A 104 -12.45 -31.73 -20.75
N VAL A 105 -12.10 -30.66 -20.05
CA VAL A 105 -11.16 -30.66 -18.92
C VAL A 105 -11.69 -31.47 -17.71
N PRO A 106 -12.96 -31.37 -17.28
CA PRO A 106 -13.45 -32.14 -16.14
C PRO A 106 -13.46 -33.66 -16.38
N LEU A 107 -13.78 -34.09 -17.61
CA LEU A 107 -13.86 -35.51 -17.96
C LEU A 107 -12.49 -36.17 -17.93
N MET A 108 -11.45 -35.40 -18.29
CA MET A 108 -10.08 -35.90 -18.30
C MET A 108 -9.48 -36.15 -16.92
N ARG A 109 -10.13 -35.70 -15.83
CA ARG A 109 -9.65 -35.90 -14.46
C ARG A 109 -9.38 -37.36 -14.11
N VAL A 110 -10.23 -38.28 -14.59
CA VAL A 110 -10.14 -39.72 -14.27
C VAL A 110 -8.89 -40.34 -14.91
N CYS A 111 -8.44 -39.79 -16.04
CA CYS A 111 -7.34 -40.35 -16.82
C CYS A 111 -6.03 -39.60 -16.58
N LEU A 112 -6.09 -38.27 -16.47
CA LEU A 112 -4.91 -37.39 -16.43
C LEU A 112 -4.73 -36.65 -15.10
N GLY A 113 -5.60 -36.90 -14.11
CA GLY A 113 -5.61 -36.17 -12.83
C GLY A 113 -4.29 -36.19 -12.05
N GLY A 114 -3.41 -37.16 -12.31
CA GLY A 114 -2.09 -37.26 -11.67
C GLY A 114 -0.98 -36.46 -12.36
N PHE A 115 -1.21 -35.85 -13.52
CA PHE A 115 -0.18 -35.13 -14.27
C PHE A 115 -0.20 -33.64 -14.00
N SER A 116 0.98 -33.04 -13.93
CA SER A 116 1.19 -31.60 -13.70
C SER A 116 0.53 -30.73 -14.78
N LEU A 117 0.71 -31.07 -16.06
CA LEU A 117 0.07 -30.37 -17.19
C LEU A 117 -1.46 -30.38 -17.13
N TYR A 118 -2.06 -31.47 -16.65
CA TYR A 118 -3.51 -31.51 -16.43
C TYR A 118 -3.93 -30.59 -15.28
N GLN A 119 -3.17 -30.58 -14.18
CA GLN A 119 -3.44 -29.69 -13.05
C GLN A 119 -3.31 -28.21 -13.46
N TYR A 120 -2.35 -27.87 -14.32
CA TYR A 120 -2.23 -26.56 -14.93
C TYR A 120 -3.44 -26.23 -15.84
N ALA A 121 -3.85 -27.15 -16.72
CA ALA A 121 -5.04 -26.93 -17.55
C ALA A 121 -6.31 -26.74 -16.70
N LEU A 122 -6.42 -27.50 -15.61
CA LEU A 122 -7.50 -27.39 -14.64
C LEU A 122 -7.48 -26.06 -13.89
N SER A 123 -6.30 -25.51 -13.55
CA SER A 123 -6.22 -24.20 -12.92
C SER A 123 -6.71 -23.09 -13.83
N MET A 124 -6.33 -23.13 -15.11
CA MET A 124 -6.82 -22.14 -16.08
C MET A 124 -8.33 -22.27 -16.30
N PHE A 125 -8.85 -23.49 -16.42
CA PHE A 125 -10.30 -23.72 -16.52
C PHE A 125 -11.07 -23.10 -15.34
N HIS A 126 -10.59 -23.30 -14.11
CA HIS A 126 -11.21 -22.71 -12.92
C HIS A 126 -11.05 -21.19 -12.88
N LEU A 127 -9.90 -20.65 -13.26
CA LEU A 127 -9.63 -19.21 -13.31
C LEU A 127 -10.61 -18.51 -14.24
N TYR A 128 -10.69 -18.95 -15.50
CA TYR A 128 -11.62 -18.37 -16.48
C TYR A 128 -13.09 -18.65 -16.13
N GLY A 129 -13.37 -19.72 -15.38
CA GLY A 129 -14.70 -20.01 -14.84
C GLY A 129 -15.08 -19.17 -13.61
N GLY A 130 -14.17 -18.35 -13.07
CA GLY A 130 -14.39 -17.50 -11.90
C GLY A 130 -14.28 -18.22 -10.55
N ASP A 131 -13.71 -19.43 -10.50
CA ASP A 131 -13.49 -20.21 -9.27
C ASP A 131 -12.02 -20.10 -8.82
N GLU A 132 -11.64 -18.91 -8.34
CA GLU A 132 -10.26 -18.57 -7.96
C GLU A 132 -9.66 -19.55 -6.94
N ALA A 133 -10.46 -19.99 -5.95
CA ALA A 133 -10.00 -20.92 -4.92
C ALA A 133 -9.59 -22.29 -5.51
N ARG A 134 -10.36 -22.80 -6.49
CA ARG A 134 -9.98 -24.04 -7.17
C ARG A 134 -8.86 -23.84 -8.17
N ALA A 135 -8.77 -22.66 -8.78
CA ALA A 135 -7.65 -22.31 -9.65
C ALA A 135 -6.33 -22.34 -8.89
N GLU A 136 -6.27 -21.68 -7.72
CA GLU A 136 -5.12 -21.70 -6.82
C GLU A 136 -4.78 -23.12 -6.35
N GLN A 137 -5.78 -23.92 -5.96
CA GLN A 137 -5.53 -25.29 -5.53
C GLN A 137 -4.94 -26.15 -6.65
N ALA A 138 -5.43 -26.01 -7.88
CA ALA A 138 -4.96 -26.79 -9.02
C ALA A 138 -3.56 -26.35 -9.46
N SER A 139 -3.25 -25.05 -9.51
CA SER A 139 -1.92 -24.55 -9.87
C SER A 139 -0.87 -24.94 -8.82
N ARG A 140 -1.23 -24.89 -7.53
CA ARG A 140 -0.39 -25.42 -6.45
C ARG A 140 -0.09 -26.91 -6.63
N ARG A 141 -1.09 -27.72 -6.98
CA ARG A 141 -0.88 -29.16 -7.24
C ARG A 141 0.03 -29.40 -8.45
N ALA A 142 -0.10 -28.61 -9.51
CA ALA A 142 0.80 -28.70 -10.65
C ALA A 142 2.26 -28.46 -10.22
N LEU A 143 2.49 -27.43 -9.40
CA LEU A 143 3.80 -27.12 -8.83
C LEU A 143 4.29 -28.18 -7.84
N ASP A 144 3.41 -28.76 -7.02
CA ASP A 144 3.79 -29.84 -6.09
C ASP A 144 4.24 -31.11 -6.84
N ILE A 145 3.64 -31.40 -8.00
CA ILE A 145 4.02 -32.53 -8.87
C ILE A 145 5.34 -32.24 -9.60
N ALA A 146 5.53 -31.03 -10.10
CA ALA A 146 6.74 -30.61 -10.81
C ALA A 146 7.35 -29.32 -10.21
N PRO A 147 8.07 -29.41 -9.07
CA PRO A 147 8.56 -28.25 -8.32
C PRO A 147 9.54 -27.37 -9.08
N ASP A 148 10.29 -27.98 -10.00
CA ASP A 148 11.30 -27.30 -10.82
C ASP A 148 10.69 -26.71 -12.10
N HIS A 149 9.38 -26.82 -12.33
CA HIS A 149 8.75 -26.29 -13.53
C HIS A 149 8.45 -24.79 -13.40
N ILE A 150 9.02 -23.96 -14.28
CA ILE A 150 8.93 -22.48 -14.14
C ILE A 150 7.57 -21.95 -14.54
N GLY A 151 6.96 -22.52 -15.59
CA GLY A 151 5.58 -22.22 -15.97
C GLY A 151 4.59 -22.43 -14.83
N PHE A 152 4.63 -23.59 -14.14
CA PHE A 152 3.71 -23.86 -13.03
C PHE A 152 3.99 -22.99 -11.79
N LEU A 153 5.26 -22.68 -11.51
CA LEU A 153 5.58 -21.69 -10.48
C LEU A 153 4.95 -20.34 -10.83
N ASN A 154 5.05 -19.92 -12.09
CA ASN A 154 4.46 -18.68 -12.56
C ASN A 154 2.94 -18.70 -12.40
N THR A 155 2.27 -19.74 -12.89
CA THR A 155 0.81 -19.88 -12.78
C THR A 155 0.35 -19.82 -11.32
N TYR A 156 1.02 -20.51 -10.41
CA TYR A 156 0.68 -20.43 -8.99
C TYR A 156 0.94 -19.04 -8.41
N THR A 157 2.04 -18.39 -8.83
CA THR A 157 2.37 -17.03 -8.43
C THR A 157 1.31 -16.03 -8.86
N GLU A 158 0.83 -16.11 -10.10
CA GLU A 158 -0.24 -15.27 -10.62
C GLU A 158 -1.52 -15.37 -9.78
N GLN A 159 -1.91 -16.57 -9.35
CA GLN A 159 -3.08 -16.74 -8.47
C GLN A 159 -2.90 -16.01 -7.13
N ILE A 160 -1.71 -16.07 -6.55
CA ILE A 160 -1.41 -15.38 -5.29
C ILE A 160 -1.35 -13.87 -5.49
N LEU A 161 -0.70 -13.39 -6.56
CA LEU A 161 -0.58 -11.97 -6.86
C LEU A 161 -1.94 -11.33 -7.11
N ASP A 162 -2.80 -11.94 -7.90
CA ASP A 162 -4.13 -11.38 -8.21
C ASP A 162 -4.96 -11.17 -6.94
N ARG A 163 -4.90 -12.13 -6.01
CA ARG A 163 -5.55 -12.00 -4.69
C ARG A 163 -4.93 -10.88 -3.87
N VAL A 164 -3.60 -10.89 -3.71
CA VAL A 164 -2.88 -9.94 -2.84
C VAL A 164 -2.99 -8.51 -3.37
N GLU A 165 -2.79 -8.29 -4.66
CA GLU A 165 -2.90 -6.96 -5.28
C GLU A 165 -4.32 -6.41 -5.13
N ARG A 166 -5.35 -7.21 -5.43
CA ARG A 166 -6.75 -6.81 -5.23
C ARG A 166 -7.01 -6.41 -3.78
N GLU A 167 -6.48 -7.16 -2.83
CA GLU A 167 -6.63 -6.89 -1.41
C GLU A 167 -5.94 -5.58 -1.00
N LEU A 168 -4.67 -5.38 -1.41
CA LEU A 168 -3.92 -4.13 -1.17
C LEU A 168 -4.66 -2.90 -1.71
N ILE A 169 -5.13 -2.99 -2.96
CA ILE A 169 -5.81 -1.91 -3.65
C ILE A 169 -7.15 -1.60 -2.98
N SER A 170 -7.96 -2.63 -2.73
CA SER A 170 -9.31 -2.48 -2.17
C SER A 170 -9.33 -2.00 -0.72
N SER A 171 -8.38 -2.47 0.09
CA SER A 171 -8.29 -2.12 1.52
C SER A 171 -7.52 -0.84 1.78
N GLY A 172 -6.79 -0.31 0.79
CA GLY A 172 -5.87 0.81 0.99
C GLY A 172 -4.62 0.44 1.78
N ARG A 173 -4.39 -0.86 2.04
CA ARG A 173 -3.23 -1.33 2.80
C ARG A 173 -1.95 -1.08 2.02
N GLN A 174 -0.90 -0.70 2.75
CA GLN A 174 0.41 -0.50 2.16
C GLN A 174 1.15 -1.81 1.93
N MET A 175 0.93 -2.80 2.80
CA MET A 175 1.67 -4.07 2.83
C MET A 175 0.69 -5.25 2.96
N PRO A 176 1.04 -6.43 2.41
CA PRO A 176 0.25 -7.64 2.55
C PRO A 176 0.16 -8.09 4.01
N GLU A 177 -0.76 -8.98 4.32
CA GLU A 177 -0.80 -9.67 5.61
C GLU A 177 0.46 -10.55 5.82
N ASP A 178 0.73 -10.95 7.05
CA ASP A 178 1.92 -11.74 7.39
C ASP A 178 1.97 -13.07 6.62
N ASP A 179 0.82 -13.74 6.47
CA ASP A 179 0.70 -15.00 5.73
C ASP A 179 0.99 -14.81 4.23
N ASP A 180 0.51 -13.71 3.65
CA ASP A 180 0.74 -13.35 2.24
C ASP A 180 2.19 -12.92 2.01
N THR A 181 2.75 -12.15 2.93
CA THR A 181 4.17 -11.78 2.93
C THR A 181 5.04 -13.04 2.98
N ALA A 182 4.70 -14.04 3.79
CA ALA A 182 5.40 -15.31 3.85
C ALA A 182 5.22 -16.15 2.57
N ALA A 183 4.04 -16.12 1.95
CA ALA A 183 3.79 -16.78 0.66
C ALA A 183 4.63 -16.14 -0.46
N LEU A 184 4.58 -14.81 -0.60
CA LEU A 184 5.33 -14.05 -1.59
C LEU A 184 6.84 -14.23 -1.44
N ASN A 185 7.38 -14.21 -0.22
CA ASN A 185 8.81 -14.47 0.01
C ASN A 185 9.23 -15.89 -0.39
N ARG A 186 8.36 -16.90 -0.18
CA ARG A 186 8.63 -18.27 -0.64
C ARG A 186 8.64 -18.37 -2.16
N LEU A 187 7.70 -17.71 -2.84
CA LEU A 187 7.66 -17.65 -4.30
C LEU A 187 8.88 -16.92 -4.87
N LEU A 188 9.25 -15.78 -4.28
CA LEU A 188 10.44 -15.04 -4.65
C LEU A 188 11.71 -15.90 -4.55
N ALA A 189 11.89 -16.60 -3.42
CA ALA A 189 13.00 -17.52 -3.23
C ALA A 189 12.97 -18.72 -4.20
N ALA A 190 11.80 -19.14 -4.68
CA ALA A 190 11.66 -20.19 -5.68
C ALA A 190 12.05 -19.70 -7.08
N PHE A 191 11.73 -18.45 -7.43
CA PHE A 191 12.22 -17.83 -8.66
C PHE A 191 13.74 -17.62 -8.62
N ASP A 192 14.28 -17.08 -7.53
CA ASP A 192 15.71 -16.75 -7.42
C ASP A 192 16.64 -17.99 -7.48
N LYS A 193 16.11 -19.19 -7.25
CA LYS A 193 16.85 -20.45 -7.42
C LYS A 193 17.01 -20.87 -8.89
N ARG A 194 16.26 -20.27 -9.81
CA ARG A 194 16.19 -20.68 -11.22
C ARG A 194 17.14 -19.85 -12.07
N PRO A 195 17.77 -20.45 -13.10
CA PRO A 195 18.59 -19.70 -14.04
C PRO A 195 17.74 -18.68 -14.79
N ARG A 196 18.22 -17.44 -14.91
CA ARG A 196 17.50 -16.31 -15.53
C ARG A 196 17.76 -16.15 -17.04
N GLU A 197 18.73 -16.87 -17.59
CA GLU A 197 19.22 -16.72 -18.96
C GLU A 197 18.13 -16.99 -20.02
N ASP A 198 17.18 -17.88 -19.70
CA ASP A 198 16.10 -18.30 -20.60
C ASP A 198 14.70 -17.95 -20.06
N TRP A 199 14.60 -16.92 -19.21
CA TRP A 199 13.29 -16.52 -18.71
C TRP A 199 12.42 -15.93 -19.82
N HIS A 200 11.19 -16.43 -19.91
CA HIS A 200 10.14 -15.77 -20.65
C HIS A 200 9.85 -14.39 -20.00
N PRO A 201 9.54 -13.34 -20.79
CA PRO A 201 9.23 -12.01 -20.27
C PRO A 201 8.20 -12.00 -19.12
N ILE A 202 7.16 -12.82 -19.23
CA ILE A 202 6.14 -12.98 -18.18
C ILE A 202 6.71 -13.37 -16.81
N PHE A 203 7.82 -14.13 -16.74
CA PHE A 203 8.43 -14.52 -15.48
C PHE A 203 9.10 -13.32 -14.78
N HIS A 204 9.66 -12.39 -15.56
CA HIS A 204 10.14 -11.12 -15.04
C HIS A 204 8.98 -10.25 -14.55
N VAL A 205 7.82 -10.27 -15.24
CA VAL A 205 6.62 -9.56 -14.79
C VAL A 205 6.16 -10.08 -13.43
N SER A 206 5.97 -11.39 -13.27
CA SER A 206 5.52 -11.99 -12.02
C SER A 206 6.53 -11.78 -10.89
N HIS A 207 7.83 -11.89 -11.17
CA HIS A 207 8.88 -11.56 -10.19
C HIS A 207 8.82 -10.09 -9.75
N GLY A 208 8.70 -9.16 -10.71
CA GLY A 208 8.55 -7.74 -10.46
C GLY A 208 7.30 -7.40 -9.65
N ARG A 209 6.17 -8.06 -9.93
CA ARG A 209 4.92 -7.92 -9.15
C ARG A 209 5.10 -8.40 -7.71
N ILE A 210 5.76 -9.55 -7.47
CA ILE A 210 6.11 -10.00 -6.12
C ILE A 210 6.92 -8.92 -5.38
N LEU A 211 7.96 -8.40 -6.01
CA LEU A 211 8.80 -7.34 -5.44
C LEU A 211 7.97 -6.08 -5.11
N ALA A 212 7.04 -5.69 -5.98
CA ALA A 212 6.17 -4.54 -5.77
C ALA A 212 5.24 -4.73 -4.57
N CYS A 213 4.59 -5.89 -4.43
CA CYS A 213 3.77 -6.22 -3.26
C CYS A 213 4.58 -6.22 -1.96
N LEU A 214 5.85 -6.63 -2.02
CA LEU A 214 6.79 -6.58 -0.89
C LEU A 214 7.40 -5.18 -0.67
N GLY A 215 6.99 -4.18 -1.45
CA GLY A 215 7.45 -2.80 -1.31
C GLY A 215 8.85 -2.50 -1.85
N ARG A 216 9.43 -3.41 -2.64
CA ARG A 216 10.75 -3.30 -3.29
C ARG A 216 10.61 -2.69 -4.68
N TYR A 217 10.00 -1.50 -4.76
CA TYR A 217 9.56 -0.90 -6.04
C TYR A 217 10.69 -0.62 -7.03
N ALA A 218 11.88 -0.23 -6.57
CA ALA A 218 13.01 0.03 -7.46
C ALA A 218 13.48 -1.24 -8.20
N GLU A 219 13.50 -2.37 -7.49
CA GLU A 219 13.85 -3.66 -8.07
C GLU A 219 12.74 -4.16 -8.99
N ALA A 220 11.47 -3.99 -8.60
CA ALA A 220 10.32 -4.31 -9.44
C ALA A 220 10.36 -3.58 -10.79
N GLN A 221 10.71 -2.28 -10.81
CA GLN A 221 10.85 -1.53 -12.06
C GLN A 221 11.98 -2.07 -12.93
N GLY A 222 13.07 -2.57 -12.34
CA GLY A 222 14.15 -3.23 -13.07
C GLY A 222 13.66 -4.49 -13.79
N GLU A 223 12.88 -5.33 -13.11
CA GLU A 223 12.29 -6.54 -13.70
C GLU A 223 11.31 -6.21 -14.83
N PHE A 224 10.44 -5.20 -14.65
CA PHE A 224 9.53 -4.78 -15.73
C PHE A 224 10.29 -4.24 -16.95
N SER A 225 11.37 -3.47 -16.75
CA SER A 225 12.21 -3.01 -17.86
C SER A 225 12.84 -4.19 -18.60
N GLN A 226 13.35 -5.19 -17.88
CA GLN A 226 13.89 -6.40 -18.50
C GLN A 226 12.83 -7.18 -19.28
N ALA A 227 11.60 -7.28 -18.77
CA ALA A 227 10.50 -7.91 -19.49
C ALA A 227 10.21 -7.21 -20.82
N VAL A 228 10.16 -5.86 -20.84
CA VAL A 228 9.97 -5.06 -22.06
C VAL A 228 11.10 -5.30 -23.07
N ASP A 229 12.35 -5.29 -22.61
CA ASP A 229 13.50 -5.47 -23.50
C ASP A 229 13.49 -6.86 -24.16
N LEU A 230 13.16 -7.90 -23.38
CA LEU A 230 13.06 -9.27 -23.87
C LEU A 230 11.88 -9.45 -24.84
N GLU A 231 10.71 -8.89 -24.54
CA GLU A 231 9.53 -9.02 -25.41
C GLU A 231 9.73 -8.27 -26.74
N ASN A 232 10.34 -7.08 -26.70
CA ASN A 232 10.76 -6.36 -27.91
C ASN A 232 11.77 -7.17 -28.73
N ALA A 233 12.77 -7.78 -28.09
CA ALA A 233 13.77 -8.59 -28.77
C ALA A 233 13.13 -9.80 -29.47
N ARG A 234 12.19 -10.48 -28.81
CA ARG A 234 11.44 -11.62 -29.38
C ARG A 234 10.58 -11.19 -30.57
N TYR A 235 9.85 -10.09 -30.44
CA TYR A 235 9.02 -9.55 -31.52
C TYR A 235 9.86 -9.16 -32.74
N ASN A 236 10.99 -8.48 -32.52
CA ASN A 236 11.91 -8.10 -33.60
C ASN A 236 12.51 -9.32 -34.30
N ALA A 237 12.97 -10.33 -33.55
CA ALA A 237 13.50 -11.56 -34.13
C ALA A 237 12.45 -12.31 -34.99
N TRP A 238 11.19 -12.31 -34.54
CA TRP A 238 10.08 -12.85 -35.32
C TRP A 238 9.85 -12.05 -36.61
N GLN A 239 9.84 -10.71 -36.54
CA GLN A 239 9.70 -9.86 -37.73
C GLN A 239 10.82 -10.11 -38.75
N GLU A 240 12.07 -10.18 -38.29
CA GLU A 240 13.23 -10.44 -39.16
C GLU A 240 13.15 -11.81 -39.84
N SER A 241 12.79 -12.87 -39.09
CA SER A 241 12.60 -14.21 -39.67
C SER A 241 11.50 -14.22 -40.72
N ARG A 242 10.42 -13.45 -40.52
CA ARG A 242 9.32 -13.35 -41.47
C ARG A 242 9.75 -12.61 -42.74
N ASP A 243 10.46 -11.50 -42.59
CA ASP A 243 10.91 -10.70 -43.72
C ASP A 243 11.95 -11.45 -44.56
N ALA A 244 12.83 -12.25 -43.91
CA ALA A 244 13.72 -13.19 -44.60
C ALA A 244 12.96 -14.28 -45.38
N ALA A 245 11.87 -14.83 -44.82
CA ALA A 245 11.03 -15.81 -45.50
C ALA A 245 10.25 -15.21 -46.69
N ASN A 246 9.88 -13.93 -46.62
CA ASN A 246 9.16 -13.22 -47.68
C ASN A 246 10.07 -12.61 -48.76
N GLY A 247 11.34 -12.32 -48.45
CA GLY A 247 12.30 -11.67 -49.34
C GLY A 247 12.86 -12.54 -50.49
N GLY A 248 12.43 -13.80 -50.62
CA GLY A 248 12.92 -14.75 -51.62
C GLY A 248 11.95 -15.13 -52.75
N GLY A 249 10.70 -14.62 -52.74
CA GLY A 249 9.66 -15.03 -53.69
C GLY A 249 9.06 -13.87 -54.47
N ASN A 250 9.32 -13.84 -55.78
CA ASN A 250 8.58 -13.02 -56.75
C ASN A 250 7.09 -13.39 -56.67
N ARG A 251 6.26 -12.54 -56.06
CA ARG A 251 4.83 -12.82 -55.79
C ARG A 251 3.95 -12.32 -56.93
N ASP A 252 3.68 -13.24 -57.86
CA ASP A 252 2.38 -13.38 -58.53
C ASP A 252 1.80 -14.72 -58.04
N ASP A 253 1.01 -14.74 -56.95
CA ASP A 253 -0.13 -15.67 -56.75
C ASP A 253 -0.77 -15.60 -55.35
N ASP A 254 -2.09 -15.38 -55.37
CA ASP A 254 -3.24 -15.80 -54.54
C ASP A 254 -3.13 -16.46 -53.13
N GLY A 255 -2.01 -16.39 -52.41
CA GLY A 255 -1.84 -16.98 -51.07
C GLY A 255 -2.25 -16.09 -49.87
N GLY A 256 -3.04 -15.02 -50.08
CA GLY A 256 -3.14 -13.87 -49.14
C GLY A 256 -3.72 -14.16 -47.75
N ASN A 257 -4.68 -15.08 -47.62
CA ASN A 257 -5.53 -15.12 -46.42
C ASN A 257 -4.88 -15.76 -45.17
N ALA A 258 -4.09 -16.82 -45.34
CA ALA A 258 -3.48 -17.53 -44.20
C ALA A 258 -2.24 -16.80 -43.64
N ALA A 259 -1.46 -16.17 -44.51
CA ALA A 259 -0.30 -15.36 -44.10
C ALA A 259 -0.74 -14.07 -43.39
N GLU A 260 -1.88 -13.50 -43.77
CA GLU A 260 -2.47 -12.32 -43.12
C GLU A 260 -3.12 -12.66 -41.77
N ALA A 261 -3.75 -13.82 -41.65
CA ALA A 261 -4.25 -14.34 -40.36
C ALA A 261 -3.11 -14.57 -39.35
N ARG A 262 -2.00 -15.20 -39.77
CA ARG A 262 -0.77 -15.40 -38.95
C ARG A 262 -0.17 -14.11 -38.42
N LYS A 263 -0.12 -13.10 -39.29
CA LYS A 263 0.36 -11.76 -38.92
C LYS A 263 -0.50 -11.19 -37.78
N THR A 264 -1.81 -11.33 -37.89
CA THR A 264 -2.77 -10.77 -36.94
C THR A 264 -2.65 -11.42 -35.56
N ILE A 265 -2.44 -12.74 -35.49
CA ILE A 265 -2.32 -13.47 -34.21
C ILE A 265 -1.04 -13.08 -33.46
N LYS A 266 0.12 -13.06 -34.12
CA LYS A 266 1.39 -12.71 -33.47
C LYS A 266 1.45 -11.22 -33.10
N ASP A 267 0.94 -10.33 -33.94
CA ASP A 267 0.82 -8.91 -33.60
C ASP A 267 -0.14 -8.72 -32.41
N SER A 268 -1.26 -9.45 -32.36
CA SER A 268 -2.17 -9.42 -31.21
C SER A 268 -1.53 -9.96 -29.94
N THR A 269 -0.76 -11.04 -30.02
CA THR A 269 -0.10 -11.66 -28.85
C THR A 269 0.92 -10.71 -28.23
N TYR A 270 1.76 -10.08 -29.06
CA TYR A 270 2.73 -9.09 -28.60
C TYR A 270 2.05 -7.90 -27.90
N VAL A 271 0.95 -7.38 -28.48
CA VAL A 271 0.19 -6.29 -27.85
C VAL A 271 -0.40 -6.72 -26.50
N THR A 272 -0.92 -7.93 -26.39
CA THR A 272 -1.45 -8.47 -25.13
C THR A 272 -0.36 -8.58 -24.06
N GLU A 273 0.77 -9.24 -24.36
CA GLU A 273 1.89 -9.41 -23.41
C GLU A 273 2.48 -8.06 -23.00
N MET A 274 2.60 -7.11 -23.93
CA MET A 274 3.03 -5.74 -23.60
C MET A 274 2.04 -5.00 -22.70
N ASN A 275 0.74 -5.16 -22.93
CA ASN A 275 -0.27 -4.56 -22.05
C ASN A 275 -0.17 -5.15 -20.63
N GLU A 276 0.04 -6.45 -20.49
CA GLU A 276 0.26 -7.09 -19.18
C GLU A 276 1.47 -6.50 -18.44
N ILE A 277 2.59 -6.27 -19.14
CA ILE A 277 3.78 -5.62 -18.55
C ILE A 277 3.43 -4.20 -18.09
N PHE A 278 2.71 -3.42 -18.90
CA PHE A 278 2.33 -2.06 -18.56
C PHE A 278 1.33 -1.99 -17.40
N ASP A 279 0.37 -2.91 -17.35
CA ASP A 279 -0.62 -2.99 -16.27
C ASP A 279 0.05 -3.37 -14.94
N ALA A 280 1.00 -4.31 -14.97
CA ALA A 280 1.82 -4.64 -13.80
C ALA A 280 2.64 -3.43 -13.33
N ARG A 281 3.24 -2.68 -14.26
CA ARG A 281 3.99 -1.45 -13.94
C ARG A 281 3.10 -0.36 -13.36
N ASN A 282 1.90 -0.17 -13.92
CA ASN A 282 0.91 0.79 -13.42
C ASN A 282 0.47 0.43 -12.00
N THR A 283 0.22 -0.86 -11.75
CA THR A 283 -0.11 -1.38 -10.42
C THR A 283 1.03 -1.12 -9.43
N CYS A 284 2.27 -1.41 -9.80
CA CYS A 284 3.45 -1.09 -9.00
C CYS A 284 3.56 0.42 -8.67
N ASN A 285 3.33 1.29 -9.66
CA ASN A 285 3.36 2.74 -9.44
C ASN A 285 2.25 3.19 -8.49
N MET A 286 1.05 2.63 -8.62
CA MET A 286 -0.06 2.89 -7.71
C MET A 286 0.27 2.48 -6.28
N LEU A 287 0.80 1.27 -6.07
CA LEU A 287 1.21 0.78 -4.75
C LEU A 287 2.31 1.67 -4.13
N SER A 288 3.31 2.07 -4.92
CA SER A 288 4.37 2.99 -4.50
C SER A 288 3.80 4.35 -4.07
N ASN A 289 2.89 4.91 -4.86
CA ASN A 289 2.25 6.19 -4.56
C ASN A 289 1.37 6.12 -3.32
N MET A 290 0.62 5.05 -3.12
CA MET A 290 -0.19 4.82 -1.91
C MET A 290 0.69 4.78 -0.66
N ARG A 291 1.84 4.10 -0.74
CA ARG A 291 2.79 4.04 0.38
C ARG A 291 3.38 5.42 0.68
N SER A 292 3.80 6.16 -0.34
CA SER A 292 4.33 7.53 -0.17
C SER A 292 3.27 8.46 0.42
N LEU A 293 2.02 8.38 -0.05
CA LEU A 293 0.93 9.21 0.43
C LEU A 293 0.63 8.92 1.91
N SER A 294 0.60 7.64 2.28
CA SER A 294 0.32 7.27 3.67
C SER A 294 1.43 7.70 4.63
N SER A 295 2.71 7.62 4.23
CA SER A 295 3.81 8.19 5.02
C SER A 295 3.62 9.69 5.27
N VAL A 296 3.19 10.44 4.24
CA VAL A 296 2.90 11.88 4.38
C VAL A 296 1.70 12.13 5.30
N ILE A 297 0.68 11.28 5.25
CA ILE A 297 -0.49 11.37 6.15
C ILE A 297 -0.07 11.10 7.60
N ASP A 298 0.75 10.07 7.85
CA ASP A 298 1.21 9.72 9.18
C ASP A 298 2.06 10.86 9.78
N ASP A 299 3.01 11.40 9.00
CA ASP A 299 3.80 12.57 9.39
C ASP A 299 2.91 13.80 9.69
N ALA A 300 1.89 14.03 8.86
CA ALA A 300 0.94 15.13 9.06
C ALA A 300 0.09 14.93 10.32
N GLN A 301 -0.36 13.71 10.61
CA GLN A 301 -1.10 13.37 11.82
C GLN A 301 -0.25 13.55 13.07
N ASP A 302 1.01 13.11 13.05
CA ASP A 302 1.92 13.27 14.17
C ASP A 302 2.31 14.73 14.39
N ALA A 303 2.50 15.50 13.32
CA ALA A 303 2.68 16.94 13.42
C ALA A 303 1.43 17.64 14.00
N GLN A 304 0.21 17.21 13.62
CA GLN A 304 -1.03 17.72 14.20
C GLN A 304 -1.16 17.36 15.68
N ARG A 305 -0.84 16.13 16.07
CA ARG A 305 -0.83 15.69 17.48
C ARG A 305 0.17 16.48 18.32
N ALA A 306 1.37 16.74 17.78
CA ALA A 306 2.38 17.57 18.43
C ALA A 306 1.88 19.01 18.64
N ARG A 307 1.26 19.62 17.61
CA ARG A 307 0.65 20.95 17.72
C ARG A 307 -0.51 20.98 18.71
N ALA A 308 -1.33 19.94 18.78
CA ALA A 308 -2.43 19.85 19.74
C ALA A 308 -1.89 19.84 21.19
N ARG A 309 -0.81 19.11 21.46
CA ARG A 309 -0.13 19.13 22.77
C ARG A 309 0.46 20.50 23.10
N GLU A 310 1.12 21.16 22.13
CA GLU A 310 1.65 22.51 22.34
C GLU A 310 0.55 23.54 22.61
N LEU A 311 -0.61 23.41 21.93
CA LEU A 311 -1.76 24.27 22.17
C LEU A 311 -2.32 24.06 23.59
N ASP A 312 -2.43 22.80 24.03
CA ASP A 312 -2.88 22.43 25.37
C ASP A 312 -1.96 23.03 26.44
N ASP A 313 -0.64 22.88 26.29
CA ASP A 313 0.36 23.47 27.18
C ASP A 313 0.24 25.01 27.25
N LYS A 314 0.00 25.67 26.11
CA LYS A 314 -0.23 27.13 26.07
C LYS A 314 -1.55 27.53 26.70
N MET A 315 -2.60 26.71 26.55
CA MET A 315 -3.89 26.94 27.20
C MET A 315 -3.77 26.81 28.72
N ASP A 316 -3.01 25.84 29.22
CA ASP A 316 -2.70 25.69 30.63
C ASP A 316 -1.87 26.88 31.16
N GLU A 317 -0.88 27.35 30.40
CA GLU A 317 -0.12 28.55 30.76
C GLU A 317 -1.01 29.79 30.82
N LEU A 318 -1.88 29.99 29.83
CA LEU A 318 -2.85 31.09 29.81
C LEU A 318 -3.83 30.99 30.98
N GLY A 319 -4.34 29.79 31.28
CA GLY A 319 -5.21 29.54 32.44
C GLY A 319 -4.55 29.98 33.74
N ARG A 320 -3.29 29.58 33.96
CA ARG A 320 -2.50 30.02 35.13
C ARG A 320 -2.29 31.53 35.16
N ARG A 321 -2.04 32.17 34.01
CA ARG A 321 -1.91 33.64 33.94
C ARG A 321 -3.23 34.34 34.29
N PHE A 322 -4.35 33.87 33.76
CA PHE A 322 -5.67 34.43 34.09
C PHE A 322 -6.02 34.26 35.56
N ASP A 323 -5.74 33.09 36.16
CA ASP A 323 -5.96 32.87 37.58
C ASP A 323 -5.11 33.81 38.44
N ASN A 324 -3.85 34.02 38.08
CA ASN A 324 -2.98 34.99 38.74
C ASN A 324 -3.50 36.42 38.60
N GLU A 325 -3.89 36.86 37.40
CA GLU A 325 -4.47 38.19 37.18
C GLU A 325 -5.79 38.38 37.94
N ARG A 326 -6.61 37.34 38.05
CA ARG A 326 -7.85 37.36 38.83
C ARG A 326 -7.56 37.51 40.32
N ILE A 327 -6.57 36.80 40.86
CA ILE A 327 -6.12 36.95 42.24
C ILE A 327 -5.64 38.39 42.48
N ASP A 328 -4.84 38.93 41.56
CA ASP A 328 -4.32 40.30 41.64
C ASP A 328 -5.44 41.34 41.63
N MET A 329 -6.44 41.16 40.76
CA MET A 329 -7.63 42.01 40.73
C MET A 329 -8.43 41.92 42.04
N LEU A 330 -8.62 40.72 42.59
CA LEU A 330 -9.34 40.53 43.86
C LEU A 330 -8.59 41.17 45.03
N GLU A 331 -7.26 41.06 45.06
CA GLU A 331 -6.40 41.73 46.03
C GLU A 331 -6.56 43.26 45.95
N PHE A 332 -6.55 43.81 44.73
CA PHE A 332 -6.73 45.24 44.49
C PHE A 332 -8.12 45.75 44.87
N ILE A 333 -9.18 45.00 44.55
CA ILE A 333 -10.55 45.32 44.95
C ILE A 333 -10.70 45.28 46.48
N GLY A 334 -10.17 44.23 47.13
CA GLY A 334 -10.16 44.10 48.59
C GLY A 334 -9.42 45.26 49.26
N PHE A 335 -8.28 45.66 48.68
CA PHE A 335 -7.51 46.82 49.12
C PHE A 335 -8.32 48.12 49.04
N PHE A 336 -8.98 48.39 47.90
CA PHE A 336 -9.82 49.58 47.76
C PHE A 336 -11.03 49.60 48.69
N ALA A 337 -11.69 48.45 48.86
CA ALA A 337 -12.80 48.32 49.80
C ALA A 337 -12.34 48.62 51.24
N GLY A 338 -11.13 48.21 51.60
CA GLY A 338 -10.48 48.55 52.87
C GLY A 338 -10.26 50.05 53.05
N ILE A 339 -9.75 50.74 52.03
CA ILE A 339 -9.57 52.21 52.03
C ILE A 339 -10.90 52.91 52.27
N ILE A 340 -11.92 52.58 51.48
CA ILE A 340 -13.23 53.24 51.55
C ILE A 340 -13.86 53.02 52.94
N SER A 341 -13.84 51.78 53.43
CA SER A 341 -14.37 51.44 54.77
C SER A 341 -13.67 52.24 55.87
N PHE A 342 -12.35 52.39 55.78
CA PHE A 342 -11.57 53.19 56.72
C PHE A 342 -11.92 54.69 56.67
N VAL A 343 -12.06 55.27 55.47
CA VAL A 343 -12.44 56.67 55.31
C VAL A 343 -13.81 56.95 55.91
N ILE A 344 -14.79 56.07 55.67
CA ILE A 344 -16.14 56.20 56.24
C ILE A 344 -16.10 56.12 57.77
N ALA A 345 -15.39 55.13 58.33
CA ALA A 345 -15.25 54.98 59.77
C ALA A 345 -14.56 56.20 60.42
N SER A 346 -13.55 56.75 59.77
CA SER A 346 -12.83 57.96 60.21
C SER A 346 -13.76 59.19 60.27
N ILE A 347 -14.63 59.37 59.26
CA ILE A 347 -15.61 60.46 59.24
C ILE A 347 -16.62 60.30 60.39
N GLN A 348 -17.12 59.08 60.61
CA GLN A 348 -18.09 58.78 61.67
C GLN A 348 -17.50 58.99 63.08
N LEU A 349 -16.27 58.55 63.32
CA LEU A 349 -15.58 58.76 64.59
C LEU A 349 -15.33 60.25 64.90
N GLY A 350 -15.28 61.08 63.86
CA GLY A 350 -15.05 62.52 64.01
C GLY A 350 -16.30 63.29 64.44
N ASP A 351 -17.48 62.66 64.39
CA ASP A 351 -18.74 63.35 64.67
C ASP A 351 -18.83 63.73 66.16
N GLY A 352 -19.25 64.96 66.44
CA GLY A 352 -19.25 65.52 67.81
C GLY A 352 -17.92 66.10 68.34
N LEU A 353 -16.78 65.91 67.64
CA LEU A 353 -15.50 66.55 68.02
C LEU A 353 -15.37 67.96 67.43
N ALA A 354 -14.70 68.86 68.16
CA ALA A 354 -14.34 70.20 67.66
C ALA A 354 -13.43 70.11 66.42
N PHE A 355 -13.57 71.06 65.50
CA PHE A 355 -12.91 71.05 64.19
C PHE A 355 -11.39 70.77 64.24
N PRO A 356 -10.58 71.40 65.13
CA PRO A 356 -9.14 71.15 65.19
C PRO A 356 -8.82 69.70 65.59
N THR A 357 -9.58 69.15 66.54
CA THR A 357 -9.42 67.77 67.02
C THR A 357 -9.82 66.77 65.94
N ARG A 358 -10.88 67.05 65.18
CA ARG A 358 -11.33 66.24 64.04
C ARG A 358 -10.28 66.22 62.92
N ALA A 359 -9.74 67.37 62.54
CA ALA A 359 -8.70 67.47 61.52
C ALA A 359 -7.43 66.69 61.91
N LEU A 360 -7.05 66.74 63.18
CA LEU A 360 -5.88 66.05 63.69
C LEU A 360 -6.09 64.53 63.76
N MET A 361 -7.29 64.08 64.14
CA MET A 361 -7.67 62.67 64.09
C MET A 361 -7.60 62.13 62.66
N VAL A 362 -8.12 62.86 61.67
CA VAL A 362 -8.03 62.49 60.26
C VAL A 362 -6.57 62.41 59.78
N LEU A 363 -5.70 63.35 60.19
CA LEU A 363 -4.28 63.32 59.85
C LEU A 363 -3.55 62.11 60.44
N ILE A 364 -3.77 61.80 61.73
CA ILE A 364 -3.18 60.62 62.38
C ILE A 364 -3.68 59.34 61.71
N LEU A 365 -4.99 59.25 61.46
CA LEU A 365 -5.59 58.10 60.79
C LEU A 365 -5.02 57.93 59.38
N MET A 366 -4.93 59.00 58.59
CA MET A 366 -4.35 58.96 57.25
C MET A 366 -2.86 58.58 57.26
N GLY A 367 -2.08 59.09 58.21
CA GLY A 367 -0.69 58.70 58.41
C GLY A 367 -0.53 57.23 58.80
N SER A 368 -1.36 56.74 59.73
CA SER A 368 -1.36 55.33 60.15
C SER A 368 -1.76 54.39 59.02
N LEU A 369 -2.71 54.82 58.18
CA LEU A 369 -3.16 54.11 57.00
C LEU A 369 -2.03 54.01 55.95
N LEU A 370 -1.30 55.09 55.68
CA LEU A 370 -0.14 55.09 54.78
C LEU A 370 0.97 54.13 55.26
N VAL A 371 1.25 54.11 56.56
CA VAL A 371 2.24 53.18 57.13
C VAL A 371 1.76 51.74 57.04
N ALA A 372 0.50 51.48 57.41
CA ALA A 372 -0.11 50.15 57.31
C ALA A 372 -0.11 49.65 55.86
N PHE A 373 -0.44 50.51 54.89
CA PHE A 373 -0.40 50.14 53.48
C PHE A 373 1.01 49.93 52.95
N GLY A 374 1.98 50.76 53.34
CA GLY A 374 3.38 50.47 53.06
C GLY A 374 3.78 49.10 53.60
N ALA A 375 3.36 48.76 54.83
CA ALA A 375 3.71 47.50 55.47
C ALA A 375 3.05 46.30 54.78
N PHE A 376 1.75 46.37 54.52
CA PHE A 376 1.03 45.31 53.81
C PHE A 376 1.53 45.14 52.39
N SER A 377 1.75 46.23 51.65
CA SER A 377 2.28 46.15 50.29
C SER A 377 3.70 45.56 50.26
N SER A 378 4.53 45.82 51.29
CA SER A 378 5.84 45.17 51.43
C SER A 378 5.71 43.67 51.73
N LEU A 379 4.72 43.30 52.54
CA LEU A 379 4.50 41.92 52.98
C LEU A 379 3.92 41.07 51.84
N LEU A 380 2.98 41.63 51.07
CA LEU A 380 2.40 40.99 49.88
C LEU A 380 3.45 40.80 48.78
N GLU A 381 4.35 41.77 48.58
CA GLU A 381 5.46 41.63 47.64
C GLU A 381 6.49 40.58 48.09
N SER A 382 6.63 40.33 49.40
CA SER A 382 7.50 39.28 49.93
C SER A 382 6.93 37.87 49.78
N GLY A 383 5.60 37.74 49.65
CA GLY A 383 4.90 36.46 49.51
C GLY A 383 4.82 35.92 48.07
N ARG A 384 4.99 36.77 47.05
CA ARG A 384 5.09 36.30 45.66
C ARG A 384 6.41 35.54 45.47
N ALA A 385 6.33 34.22 45.34
CA ALA A 385 7.45 33.36 44.98
C ALA A 385 8.05 33.85 43.65
N VAL A 386 9.25 34.39 43.71
CA VAL A 386 9.97 34.88 42.53
C VAL A 386 10.29 33.68 41.65
N ASP A 387 9.67 33.62 40.48
CA ASP A 387 9.99 32.64 39.44
C ASP A 387 11.50 32.67 39.17
N PRO A 388 12.24 31.58 39.45
CA PRO A 388 13.70 31.57 39.37
C PRO A 388 14.24 31.78 37.95
N LYS A 389 13.39 31.72 36.90
CA LYS A 389 13.81 31.86 35.51
C LYS A 389 13.68 33.26 34.90
N ALA A 390 13.03 34.22 35.57
CA ALA A 390 12.88 35.57 35.03
C ALA A 390 14.17 36.43 35.20
N PRO A 391 14.70 37.08 34.15
CA PRO A 391 15.91 37.89 34.24
C PRO A 391 15.72 39.11 35.17
N LYS A 392 16.42 39.07 36.31
CA LYS A 392 16.25 39.95 37.50
C LYS A 392 16.67 41.43 37.38
N ARG A 393 16.94 42.00 36.20
CA ARG A 393 17.60 43.31 36.11
C ARG A 393 16.64 44.46 35.79
N GLY A 394 16.12 45.11 36.83
CA GLY A 394 15.70 46.53 36.75
C GLY A 394 14.46 46.91 37.55
N ARG A 395 13.43 46.06 37.60
CA ARG A 395 12.12 46.46 38.14
C ARG A 395 12.01 46.42 39.66
N LEU A 396 12.75 45.51 40.31
CA LEU A 396 12.67 45.28 41.76
C LEU A 396 13.20 46.45 42.61
N PHE A 397 14.09 47.27 42.04
CA PHE A 397 14.75 48.34 42.80
C PHE A 397 13.87 49.59 42.94
N GLY A 398 13.05 49.89 41.92
CA GLY A 398 12.17 51.08 41.93
C GLY A 398 11.00 50.94 42.90
N ILE A 399 10.39 49.75 43.00
CA ILE A 399 9.19 49.53 43.82
C ILE A 399 9.54 49.59 45.32
N ARG A 400 10.65 48.94 45.72
CA ARG A 400 11.11 48.97 47.12
C ARG A 400 11.48 50.38 47.59
N ALA A 401 12.10 51.19 46.74
CA ALA A 401 12.43 52.58 47.07
C ALA A 401 11.18 53.46 47.24
N GLY A 402 10.17 53.29 46.37
CA GLY A 402 8.89 53.98 46.50
C GLY A 402 8.16 53.63 47.79
N LEU A 403 8.15 52.35 48.16
CA LEU A 403 7.44 51.87 49.33
C LEU A 403 8.08 52.33 50.66
N VAL A 404 9.40 52.31 50.76
CA VAL A 404 10.13 52.88 51.90
C VAL A 404 9.84 54.38 52.03
N THR A 405 9.73 55.08 50.90
CA THR A 405 9.40 56.51 50.89
C THR A 405 7.99 56.77 51.41
N VAL A 406 7.00 55.97 51.01
CA VAL A 406 5.61 56.09 51.49
C VAL A 406 5.50 55.82 52.99
N MET A 407 6.18 54.79 53.50
CA MET A 407 6.25 54.52 54.94
C MET A 407 6.85 55.71 55.70
N ALA A 408 7.98 56.23 55.22
CA ALA A 408 8.66 57.35 55.85
C ALA A 408 7.77 58.61 55.88
N VAL A 409 7.09 58.92 54.77
CA VAL A 409 6.14 60.04 54.69
C VAL A 409 4.98 59.84 55.67
N GLY A 410 4.39 58.64 55.72
CA GLY A 410 3.31 58.33 56.65
C GLY A 410 3.73 58.53 58.11
N LEU A 411 4.93 58.08 58.48
CA LEU A 411 5.47 58.22 59.83
C LEU A 411 5.76 59.68 60.20
N VAL A 412 6.28 60.47 59.25
CA VAL A 412 6.46 61.92 59.42
C VAL A 412 5.12 62.62 59.65
N VAL A 413 4.08 62.27 58.88
CA VAL A 413 2.73 62.84 59.04
C VAL A 413 2.18 62.55 60.44
N ILE A 414 2.35 61.33 60.96
CA ILE A 414 1.93 60.97 62.32
C ILE A 414 2.65 61.83 63.37
N VAL A 415 3.98 61.95 63.26
CA VAL A 415 4.80 62.72 64.22
C VAL A 415 4.41 64.19 64.23
N VAL A 416 4.25 64.80 63.05
CA VAL A 416 3.82 66.21 62.92
C VAL A 416 2.43 66.41 63.53
N ALA A 417 1.48 65.51 63.26
CA ALA A 417 0.15 65.59 63.84
C ALA A 417 0.17 65.46 65.37
N MET A 418 0.98 64.54 65.93
CA MET A 418 1.14 64.44 67.39
C MET A 418 1.74 65.72 68.01
N LEU A 419 2.73 66.33 67.35
CA LEU A 419 3.34 67.58 67.81
C LEU A 419 2.33 68.74 67.77
N MET A 420 1.53 68.86 66.71
CA MET A 420 0.48 69.88 66.65
C MET A 420 -0.57 69.68 67.75
N TYR A 421 -0.91 68.43 68.08
CA TYR A 421 -1.85 68.14 69.17
C TYR A 421 -1.31 68.60 70.51
N LEU A 422 -0.03 68.37 70.77
CA LEU A 422 0.65 68.81 71.99
C LEU A 422 0.74 70.34 72.10
N VAL A 423 0.76 71.07 70.99
CA VAL A 423 0.79 72.55 70.98
C VAL A 423 -0.61 73.15 71.16
N ILE A 424 -1.65 72.49 70.65
CA ILE A 424 -3.04 72.96 70.74
C ILE A 424 -3.63 72.71 72.14
N ARG A 425 -3.13 71.69 72.83
CA ARG A 425 -3.55 71.31 74.18
C ARG A 425 -2.77 72.10 75.23
#